data_AF-A0A2W5ZZU7-F1
#
_entry.id   AF-A0A2W5ZZU7-F1
#
_cell.length_a   1.000
_cell.length_b   1.000
_cell.length_c   1.000
_cell.angle_alpha   90.00
_cell.angle_beta   90.00
_cell.angle_gamma   90.00
#
_symmetry.space_group_name_H-M   'P 1'
#
loop_
_entity.id
_entity.type
_entity.pdbx_description
1 polymer ?
#
loop_
_entity_poly.entity_id
_entity_poly.type
_entity_poly.pdbx_seq_one_letter_code
_entity_poly.pdbx_strand_id
1 'polypeptide(L)'
;TGLPLSTTTAVAGGLLGAAVFSGHARVHWDAILLRVVLPLVGTVMVSHFAGRLLRSRRSKGPQMRLPALFKRVEARPAHWVASWAKALARGLNDAPKIVALGTFGLVPNLVKLPYLLGAVGLALAVGGLVGGLWLTRHPGAELDSIGHGHAAQSKLYTAAITGAASVAGLPVSVRHLGDASMHGVKFAELALSWLAAPAAAACVAALVLALVTRLG
;
A
#
# COMPACT_ATOMS: atom_id res chain seq x y z
N THR A 1 -18.01 -5.67 -4.82
CA THR A 1 -17.12 -6.64 -4.15
C THR A 1 -15.80 -5.96 -3.83
N GLY A 2 -15.73 -5.21 -2.73
CA GLY A 2 -14.59 -4.33 -2.40
C GLY A 2 -13.41 -5.06 -1.74
N LEU A 3 -12.89 -6.14 -2.34
CA LEU A 3 -11.74 -6.86 -1.77
C LEU A 3 -10.53 -5.91 -1.63
N PRO A 4 -9.81 -5.94 -0.49
CA PRO A 4 -8.67 -5.07 -0.30
C PRO A 4 -7.46 -5.54 -1.11
N LEU A 5 -7.37 -5.12 -2.37
CA LEU A 5 -6.27 -5.46 -3.27
C LEU A 5 -5.04 -4.58 -3.03
N SER A 6 -3.85 -5.19 -3.08
CA SER A 6 -2.56 -4.50 -2.89
C SER A 6 -1.76 -4.45 -4.19
N THR A 7 -1.25 -3.27 -4.52
CA THR A 7 -0.30 -3.09 -5.62
C THR A 7 1.01 -3.82 -5.36
N THR A 8 1.43 -3.99 -4.10
CA THR A 8 2.71 -4.64 -3.78
C THR A 8 2.68 -6.14 -4.08
N THR A 9 1.59 -6.82 -3.73
CA THR A 9 1.41 -8.24 -4.07
C THR A 9 1.17 -8.41 -5.57
N ALA A 10 0.47 -7.47 -6.22
CA ALA A 10 0.29 -7.50 -7.68
C ALA A 10 1.63 -7.37 -8.44
N VAL A 11 2.48 -6.41 -8.06
CA VAL A 11 3.81 -6.24 -8.68
C VAL A 11 4.69 -7.48 -8.44
N ALA A 12 4.71 -8.01 -7.23
CA ALA A 12 5.46 -9.24 -6.92
C ALA A 12 4.98 -10.43 -7.76
N GLY A 13 3.66 -10.61 -7.89
CA GLY A 13 3.07 -11.65 -8.73
C GLY A 13 3.37 -11.46 -10.22
N GLY A 14 3.24 -10.24 -10.75
CA GLY A 14 3.56 -9.93 -12.14
C GLY A 14 5.03 -10.21 -12.49
N LEU A 15 5.97 -9.82 -11.62
CA LEU A 15 7.38 -10.13 -11.78
C LEU A 15 7.65 -11.64 -11.75
N LEU A 16 7.04 -12.35 -10.81
CA LEU A 16 7.15 -13.80 -10.72
C LEU A 16 6.60 -14.49 -11.97
N GLY A 17 5.43 -14.07 -12.46
CA GLY A 17 4.81 -14.60 -13.67
C GLY A 17 5.66 -14.38 -14.92
N ALA A 18 6.22 -13.17 -15.09
CA ALA A 18 7.14 -12.87 -16.17
C ALA A 18 8.43 -13.71 -16.07
N ALA A 19 9.00 -13.84 -14.88
CA ALA A 19 10.20 -14.65 -14.64
C ALA A 19 9.96 -16.12 -15.00
N VAL A 20 8.88 -16.73 -14.49
CA VAL A 20 8.51 -18.11 -14.79
C VAL A 20 8.26 -18.32 -16.29
N PHE A 21 7.50 -17.43 -16.93
CA PHE A 21 7.21 -17.53 -18.36
C PHE A 21 8.47 -17.42 -19.22
N SER A 22 9.38 -16.50 -18.88
CA SER A 22 10.62 -16.30 -19.63
C SER A 22 11.53 -17.53 -19.65
N GLY A 23 11.38 -18.48 -18.71
CA GLY A 23 12.15 -19.73 -18.66
C GLY A 23 13.65 -19.59 -18.34
N HIS A 24 14.21 -18.38 -18.42
CA HIS A 24 15.63 -18.08 -18.22
C HIS A 24 15.95 -17.55 -16.81
N ALA A 25 14.94 -17.19 -16.02
CA ALA A 25 15.12 -16.59 -14.70
C ALA A 25 15.16 -17.66 -13.59
N ARG A 26 16.25 -17.68 -12.81
CA ARG A 26 16.30 -18.44 -11.56
C ARG A 26 15.46 -17.72 -10.50
N VAL A 27 14.35 -18.35 -10.09
CA VAL A 27 13.50 -17.83 -9.04
C VAL A 27 14.10 -18.17 -7.67
N HIS A 28 14.55 -17.15 -6.94
CA HIS A 28 15.06 -17.27 -5.58
C HIS A 28 13.90 -17.32 -4.58
N TRP A 29 13.34 -18.53 -4.38
CA TRP A 29 12.20 -18.75 -3.48
C TRP A 29 12.47 -18.33 -2.03
N ASP A 30 13.70 -18.54 -1.56
CA ASP A 30 14.21 -18.10 -0.27
C ASP A 30 14.17 -16.57 -0.14
N ALA A 31 14.64 -15.85 -1.16
CA ALA A 31 14.61 -14.39 -1.18
C ALA A 31 13.16 -13.86 -1.24
N ILE A 32 12.27 -14.51 -1.99
CA ILE A 32 10.84 -14.13 -2.03
C ILE A 32 10.21 -14.31 -0.66
N LEU A 33 10.45 -15.45 0.01
CA LEU A 33 9.90 -15.71 1.33
C LEU A 33 10.44 -14.70 2.36
N LEU A 34 11.76 -14.51 2.42
CA LEU A 34 12.41 -13.71 3.46
C LEU A 34 12.32 -12.20 3.22
N ARG A 35 12.32 -11.75 1.96
CA ARG A 35 12.36 -10.31 1.61
C ARG A 35 11.02 -9.76 1.13
N VAL A 36 10.06 -10.60 0.76
CA VAL A 36 8.74 -10.15 0.28
C VAL A 36 7.63 -10.62 1.21
N VAL A 37 7.46 -11.94 1.37
CA VAL A 37 6.32 -12.50 2.11
C VAL A 37 6.43 -12.18 3.61
N LEU A 38 7.57 -12.47 4.23
CA LEU A 38 7.75 -12.32 5.67
C LEU A 38 7.62 -10.86 6.14
N PRO A 39 8.24 -9.86 5.48
CA PRO A 39 8.05 -8.45 5.84
C PRO A 39 6.60 -7.98 5.64
N LEU A 40 5.92 -8.45 4.58
CA LEU A 40 4.51 -8.11 4.35
C LEU A 40 3.62 -8.67 5.47
N VAL A 41 3.80 -9.93 5.87
CA VAL A 41 3.02 -10.53 6.96
C VAL A 41 3.36 -9.84 8.28
N GLY A 42 4.64 -9.67 8.57
CA GLY A 42 5.14 -9.05 9.80
C GLY A 42 4.58 -7.64 10.00
N THR A 43 4.64 -6.80 8.96
CA THR A 43 4.12 -5.41 9.05
C THR A 43 2.61 -5.36 9.25
N VAL A 44 1.83 -6.23 8.59
CA VAL A 44 0.38 -6.34 8.80
C VAL A 44 0.05 -6.78 10.22
N MET A 45 0.79 -7.75 10.77
CA MET A 45 0.60 -8.19 12.16
C MET A 45 0.97 -7.09 13.16
N VAL A 46 2.10 -6.39 12.97
CA VAL A 46 2.48 -5.24 13.80
C VAL A 46 1.38 -4.18 13.81
N SER A 47 0.80 -3.87 12.64
CA SER A 47 -0.33 -2.93 12.53
C SER A 47 -1.59 -3.42 13.24
N HIS A 48 -1.91 -4.72 13.13
CA HIS A 48 -3.02 -5.33 13.85
C HIS A 48 -2.90 -5.14 15.37
N PHE A 49 -1.73 -5.49 15.92
CA PHE A 49 -1.48 -5.38 17.36
C PHE A 49 -1.43 -3.93 17.82
N ALA A 50 -0.81 -3.03 17.04
CA ALA A 50 -0.82 -1.60 17.31
C ALA A 50 -2.26 -1.06 17.39
N GLY A 51 -3.11 -1.40 16.41
CA GLY A 51 -4.53 -1.04 16.40
C GLY A 51 -5.29 -1.58 17.62
N ARG A 52 -5.04 -2.84 18.00
CA ARG A 52 -5.69 -3.49 19.15
C ARG A 52 -5.30 -2.84 20.49
N LEU A 53 -4.01 -2.51 20.68
CA LEU A 53 -3.51 -1.88 21.90
C LEU A 53 -4.21 -0.54 22.18
N LEU A 54 -4.50 0.23 21.13
CA LEU A 54 -5.12 1.56 21.27
C LEU A 54 -6.60 1.49 21.60
N ARG A 55 -7.32 0.53 20.98
CA ARG A 55 -8.71 0.25 21.33
C ARG A 55 -8.83 -0.13 22.81
N SER A 56 -7.88 -0.92 23.32
CA SER A 56 -7.81 -1.33 24.73
C SER A 56 -7.52 -0.17 25.68
N ARG A 57 -6.56 0.72 25.34
CA ARG A 57 -6.21 1.88 26.21
C ARG A 57 -7.29 2.95 26.29
N ARG A 58 -8.14 3.09 25.27
CA ARG A 58 -9.19 4.15 25.22
C ARG A 58 -10.49 3.74 25.91
N SER A 59 -10.73 2.45 26.14
CA SER A 59 -11.89 1.94 26.87
C SER A 59 -11.91 2.30 28.37
N LYS A 60 -10.78 2.79 28.93
CA LYS A 60 -10.63 3.07 30.37
C LYS A 60 -10.62 4.56 30.76
N GLY A 61 -10.76 5.47 29.80
CA GLY A 61 -10.83 6.91 30.09
C GLY A 61 -12.28 7.43 30.17
N PRO A 62 -12.58 8.44 31.01
CA PRO A 62 -13.88 9.11 30.95
C PRO A 62 -14.10 9.61 29.52
N GLN A 63 -15.29 9.39 28.95
CA GLN A 63 -15.67 10.06 27.71
C GLN A 63 -15.72 11.56 27.97
N MET A 64 -14.60 12.27 27.83
CA MET A 64 -14.58 13.72 27.83
C MET A 64 -15.45 14.18 26.67
N ARG A 65 -16.65 14.65 27.00
CA ARG A 65 -17.59 15.30 26.10
C ARG A 65 -17.04 16.68 25.74
N LEU A 66 -16.02 16.72 24.89
CA LEU A 66 -15.61 17.96 24.23
C LEU A 66 -16.82 18.54 23.47
N PRO A 67 -17.09 19.86 23.59
CA PRO A 67 -18.11 20.52 22.79
C PRO A 67 -17.94 20.19 21.30
N ALA A 68 -19.05 19.97 20.58
CA ALA A 68 -19.03 19.49 19.20
C ALA A 68 -18.20 20.38 18.24
N LEU A 69 -18.08 21.67 18.56
CA LEU A 69 -17.24 22.64 17.86
C LEU A 69 -15.74 22.37 18.05
N PHE A 70 -15.28 22.13 19.28
CA PHE A 70 -13.88 21.81 19.57
C PHE A 70 -13.46 20.45 19.00
N LYS A 71 -14.35 19.45 19.03
CA LYS A 71 -14.16 18.18 18.32
C LYS A 71 -14.01 18.35 16.81
N ARG A 72 -14.66 19.36 16.20
CA ARG A 72 -14.55 19.64 14.76
C ARG A 72 -13.29 20.43 14.41
N VAL A 73 -12.82 21.32 15.28
CA VAL A 73 -11.63 22.16 15.02
C VAL A 73 -10.34 21.39 15.32
N GLU A 74 -10.28 20.66 16.44
CA GLU A 74 -9.07 19.92 16.87
C GLU A 74 -8.86 18.62 16.06
N ALA A 75 -9.95 17.97 15.63
CA ALA A 75 -9.87 16.79 14.78
C ALA A 75 -9.52 17.11 13.31
N ARG A 76 -9.53 18.38 12.87
CA ARG A 76 -9.21 18.76 11.49
C ARG A 76 -7.70 18.74 11.20
N PRO A 77 -6.84 19.52 11.88
CA PRO A 77 -5.41 19.54 11.59
C PRO A 77 -4.76 18.18 11.75
N ALA A 78 -5.07 17.46 12.84
CA ALA A 78 -4.52 16.13 13.09
C ALA A 78 -4.92 15.12 12.01
N HIS A 79 -6.17 15.19 11.52
CA HIS A 79 -6.63 14.34 10.42
C HIS A 79 -5.95 14.68 9.09
N TRP A 80 -5.79 15.97 8.79
CA TRP A 80 -5.07 16.43 7.62
C TRP A 80 -3.63 15.96 7.68
N VAL A 81 -2.88 16.32 8.73
CA VAL A 81 -1.47 15.94 8.92
C VAL A 81 -1.30 14.43 8.85
N ALA A 82 -2.18 13.64 9.49
CA ALA A 82 -2.15 12.18 9.37
C ALA A 82 -2.37 11.67 7.94
N SER A 83 -3.22 12.35 7.16
CA SER A 83 -3.46 12.03 5.75
C SER A 83 -2.24 12.37 4.89
N TRP A 84 -1.62 13.53 5.10
CA TRP A 84 -0.36 13.92 4.44
C TRP A 84 0.76 12.94 4.79
N ALA A 85 0.94 12.61 6.06
CA ALA A 85 1.94 11.65 6.52
C ALA A 85 1.74 10.26 5.89
N LYS A 86 0.50 9.76 5.83
CA LYS A 86 0.18 8.49 5.17
C LYS A 86 0.45 8.54 3.66
N ALA A 87 0.12 9.65 3.00
CA ALA A 87 0.37 9.83 1.57
C ALA A 87 1.88 9.86 1.28
N LEU A 88 2.65 10.59 2.09
CA LEU A 88 4.11 10.64 1.98
C LEU A 88 4.75 9.26 2.20
N ALA A 89 4.34 8.56 3.27
CA ALA A 89 4.85 7.21 3.56
C ALA A 89 4.53 6.22 2.42
N ARG A 90 3.33 6.32 1.81
CA ARG A 90 2.99 5.55 0.61
C ARG A 90 3.91 5.90 -0.55
N GLY A 91 4.17 7.18 -0.80
CA GLY A 91 5.10 7.62 -1.84
C GLY A 91 6.51 7.05 -1.65
N LEU A 92 7.04 7.10 -0.42
CA LEU A 92 8.34 6.52 -0.07
C LEU A 92 8.41 5.00 -0.27
N ASN A 93 7.30 4.29 -0.04
CA ASN A 93 7.21 2.84 -0.23
C ASN A 93 7.02 2.44 -1.70
N ASP A 94 6.26 3.22 -2.47
CA ASP A 94 5.86 2.84 -3.83
C ASP A 94 6.81 3.38 -4.92
N ALA A 95 7.43 4.55 -4.71
CA ALA A 95 8.33 5.14 -5.70
C ALA A 95 9.54 4.24 -6.03
N PRO A 96 10.29 3.67 -5.08
CA PRO A 96 11.42 2.79 -5.40
C PRO A 96 10.99 1.54 -6.19
N LYS A 97 9.78 1.02 -5.93
CA LYS A 97 9.25 -0.16 -6.64
C LYS A 97 8.97 0.15 -8.10
N ILE A 98 8.33 1.29 -8.37
CA ILE A 98 8.00 1.73 -9.73
C ILE A 98 9.27 2.13 -10.47
N VAL A 99 10.21 2.81 -9.80
CA VAL A 99 11.51 3.15 -10.38
C VAL A 99 12.29 1.89 -10.73
N ALA A 100 12.34 0.89 -9.84
CA ALA A 100 12.98 -0.38 -10.14
C ALA A 100 12.38 -1.05 -11.37
N LEU A 101 11.04 -1.12 -11.46
CA LEU A 101 10.36 -1.62 -12.65
C LEU A 101 10.71 -0.81 -13.91
N GLY A 102 10.78 0.52 -13.80
CA GLY A 102 11.18 1.40 -14.88
C GLY A 102 12.63 1.20 -15.31
N THR A 103 13.58 1.05 -14.38
CA THR A 103 15.00 0.84 -14.69
C THR A 103 15.29 -0.55 -15.25
N PHE A 104 14.54 -1.57 -14.83
CA PHE A 104 14.70 -2.93 -15.33
C PHE A 104 13.90 -3.17 -16.62
N GLY A 105 12.76 -2.49 -16.80
CA GLY A 105 11.85 -2.64 -17.94
C GLY A 105 12.04 -1.64 -19.08
N LEU A 106 12.61 -0.46 -18.82
CA LEU A 106 13.03 0.50 -19.84
C LEU A 106 14.57 0.42 -19.95
N VAL A 107 15.06 0.43 -21.18
CA VAL A 107 16.46 0.19 -21.57
C VAL A 107 17.44 0.76 -20.54
N PRO A 108 18.37 -0.09 -20.01
CA PRO A 108 19.41 0.38 -19.11
C PRO A 108 20.14 1.57 -19.74
N ASN A 109 20.27 2.67 -18.99
CA ASN A 109 20.99 3.91 -19.35
C ASN A 109 20.24 5.02 -20.12
N LEU A 110 18.93 4.93 -20.35
CA LEU A 110 18.19 6.04 -20.99
C LEU A 110 17.98 7.26 -20.09
N VAL A 111 17.77 7.06 -18.78
CA VAL A 111 17.39 8.13 -17.84
C VAL A 111 18.21 8.01 -16.56
N LYS A 112 18.84 9.11 -16.12
CA LYS A 112 19.56 9.12 -14.83
C LYS A 112 18.56 8.92 -13.68
N LEU A 113 18.96 8.13 -12.69
CA LEU A 113 18.15 7.78 -11.53
C LEU A 113 17.39 8.95 -10.86
N PRO A 114 17.98 10.14 -10.61
CA PRO A 114 17.24 11.24 -9.97
C PRO A 114 16.08 11.77 -10.83
N TYR A 115 16.22 11.80 -12.16
CA TYR A 115 15.14 12.26 -13.04
C TYR A 115 14.00 11.24 -13.10
N LEU A 116 14.33 9.95 -13.13
CA LEU A 116 13.32 8.88 -13.09
C LEU A 116 12.56 8.88 -11.76
N LEU A 117 13.27 9.06 -10.63
CA LEU A 117 12.67 9.23 -9.30
C LEU A 117 11.74 10.46 -9.27
N GLY A 118 12.18 11.60 -9.81
CA GLY A 118 11.37 12.81 -9.90
C GLY A 118 10.11 12.62 -10.74
N ALA A 119 10.23 11.98 -11.91
CA ALA A 119 9.10 11.69 -12.79
C ALA A 119 8.09 10.73 -12.15
N VAL A 120 8.56 9.66 -11.50
CA VAL A 120 7.69 8.73 -10.75
C VAL A 120 7.02 9.43 -9.58
N GLY A 121 7.74 10.27 -8.85
CA GLY A 121 7.18 11.08 -7.76
C GLY A 121 6.06 12.01 -8.25
N LEU A 122 6.27 12.69 -9.37
CA LEU A 122 5.26 13.55 -9.98
C LEU A 122 4.04 12.74 -10.46
N ALA A 123 4.26 11.60 -11.10
CA ALA A 123 3.19 10.71 -11.55
C ALA A 123 2.35 10.20 -10.37
N LEU A 124 2.98 9.82 -9.26
CA LEU A 124 2.31 9.42 -8.02
C LEU A 124 1.49 10.57 -7.42
N ALA A 125 2.05 11.79 -7.41
CA ALA A 125 1.35 12.97 -6.90
C ALA A 125 0.12 13.31 -7.75
N VAL A 126 0.26 13.37 -9.07
CA VAL A 126 -0.83 13.65 -10.01
C VAL A 126 -1.89 12.55 -9.94
N GLY A 127 -1.49 11.27 -9.97
CA GLY A 127 -2.42 10.14 -9.85
C GLY A 127 -3.19 10.14 -8.53
N GLY A 128 -2.54 10.52 -7.42
CA GLY A 128 -3.18 10.70 -6.12
C GLY A 128 -4.21 11.82 -6.10
N LEU A 129 -3.90 12.97 -6.73
CA LEU A 129 -4.82 14.09 -6.85
C LEU A 129 -6.04 13.75 -7.71
N VAL A 130 -5.81 13.18 -8.90
CA VAL A 130 -6.87 12.80 -9.83
C VAL A 130 -7.76 11.71 -9.22
N GLY A 131 -7.17 10.65 -8.66
CA GLY A 131 -7.91 9.57 -8.02
C GLY A 131 -8.68 10.03 -6.78
N GLY A 132 -8.11 10.94 -5.99
CA GLY A 132 -8.77 11.55 -4.84
C GLY A 132 -9.99 12.39 -5.24
N LEU A 133 -9.85 13.22 -6.29
CA LEU A 133 -10.95 14.02 -6.84
C LEU A 133 -12.04 13.15 -7.47
N TRP A 134 -11.67 12.04 -8.10
CA TRP A 134 -12.63 11.09 -8.62
C TRP A 134 -13.48 10.51 -7.48
N LEU A 135 -12.86 10.09 -6.38
CA LEU A 135 -13.55 9.48 -5.24
C LEU A 135 -14.54 10.43 -4.57
N THR A 136 -14.22 11.73 -4.47
CA THR A 136 -15.12 12.73 -3.86
C THR A 136 -16.33 13.06 -4.73
N ARG A 137 -16.22 12.85 -6.05
CA ARG A 137 -17.28 13.15 -7.02
C ARG A 137 -18.23 11.97 -7.28
N HIS A 138 -17.89 10.76 -6.87
CA HIS A 138 -18.69 9.56 -7.13
C HIS A 138 -19.44 9.09 -5.86
N PRO A 139 -20.78 9.24 -5.79
CA PRO A 139 -21.57 8.94 -4.59
C PRO A 139 -21.62 7.46 -4.19
N GLY A 140 -21.13 6.54 -5.03
CA GLY A 140 -20.98 5.12 -4.71
C GLY A 140 -19.58 4.73 -4.21
N ALA A 141 -18.66 5.70 -4.11
CA ALA A 141 -17.39 5.47 -3.44
C ALA A 141 -17.63 5.25 -1.95
N GLU A 142 -17.13 4.14 -1.42
CA GLU A 142 -17.24 3.71 -0.02
C GLU A 142 -16.49 4.69 0.90
N LEU A 143 -17.07 5.88 1.09
CA LEU A 143 -16.70 6.84 2.12
C LEU A 143 -17.37 6.36 3.40
N ASP A 144 -16.92 5.22 3.92
CA ASP A 144 -17.35 4.75 5.23
C ASP A 144 -17.30 5.92 6.20
N SER A 145 -18.39 6.12 6.95
CA SER A 145 -18.48 7.17 7.95
C SER A 145 -17.58 6.82 9.14
N ILE A 146 -16.27 6.95 8.96
CA ILE A 146 -15.29 6.59 9.99
C ILE A 146 -15.31 7.66 11.08
N GLY A 147 -15.45 7.24 12.34
CA GLY A 147 -15.31 8.13 13.48
C GLY A 147 -13.97 8.89 13.44
N HIS A 148 -14.06 10.22 13.43
CA HIS A 148 -12.95 11.16 13.15
C HIS A 148 -11.66 10.88 13.95
N GLY A 149 -11.80 10.47 15.22
CA GLY A 149 -10.66 10.20 16.10
C GLY A 149 -9.94 8.87 15.83
N HIS A 150 -10.63 7.84 15.34
CA HIS A 150 -10.02 6.55 15.00
C HIS A 150 -9.36 6.58 13.61
N ALA A 151 -9.92 7.35 12.68
CA ALA A 151 -9.37 7.56 11.35
C ALA A 151 -7.97 8.20 11.38
N ALA A 152 -7.79 9.28 12.16
CA ALA A 152 -6.52 10.00 12.22
C ALA A 152 -5.40 9.14 12.83
N GLN A 153 -5.71 8.42 13.91
CA GLN A 153 -4.75 7.52 14.57
C GLN A 153 -4.32 6.39 13.64
N SER A 154 -5.27 5.67 13.03
CA SER A 154 -4.97 4.62 12.05
C SER A 154 -4.05 5.13 10.92
N LYS A 155 -4.33 6.33 10.39
CA LYS A 155 -3.50 6.95 9.36
C LYS A 155 -2.06 7.18 9.84
N LEU A 156 -1.86 7.65 11.08
CA LEU A 156 -0.53 7.82 11.67
C LEU A 156 0.21 6.50 11.88
N TYR A 157 -0.46 5.44 12.35
CA TYR A 157 0.19 4.11 12.48
C TYR A 157 0.56 3.54 11.12
N THR A 158 -0.34 3.65 10.15
CA THR A 158 -0.07 3.25 8.78
C THR A 158 1.15 4.03 8.26
N ALA A 159 1.21 5.35 8.49
CA ALA A 159 2.32 6.20 8.07
C ALA A 159 3.64 5.81 8.76
N ALA A 160 3.64 5.62 10.08
CA ALA A 160 4.83 5.30 10.87
C ALA A 160 5.42 3.94 10.48
N ILE A 161 4.59 2.89 10.42
CA ILE A 161 5.05 1.55 10.05
C ILE A 161 5.50 1.52 8.58
N THR A 162 4.74 2.15 7.67
CA THR A 162 5.13 2.22 6.25
C THR A 162 6.44 3.00 6.08
N GLY A 163 6.59 4.14 6.77
CA GLY A 163 7.81 4.95 6.72
C GLY A 163 9.03 4.18 7.25
N ALA A 164 8.91 3.56 8.42
CA ALA A 164 9.98 2.75 9.01
C ALA A 164 10.39 1.58 8.10
N ALA A 165 9.42 0.87 7.54
CA ALA A 165 9.69 -0.21 6.60
C ALA A 165 10.30 0.29 5.28
N SER A 166 9.88 1.46 4.79
CA SER A 166 10.46 2.08 3.58
C SER A 166 11.93 2.44 3.79
N VAL A 167 12.29 2.98 4.95
CA VAL A 167 13.69 3.26 5.33
C VAL A 167 14.50 1.96 5.40
N ALA A 168 13.89 0.87 5.91
CA ALA A 168 14.51 -0.45 5.94
C ALA A 168 14.53 -1.17 4.58
N GLY A 169 13.99 -0.56 3.50
CA GLY A 169 13.91 -1.18 2.18
C GLY A 169 12.95 -2.38 2.10
N LEU A 170 12.03 -2.50 3.06
CA LEU A 170 11.10 -3.62 3.16
C LEU A 170 9.80 -3.31 2.39
N PRO A 171 9.31 -4.23 1.54
CA PRO A 171 8.06 -4.01 0.82
C PRO A 171 6.86 -4.07 1.77
N VAL A 172 5.99 -3.06 1.71
CA VAL A 172 4.77 -2.99 2.53
C VAL A 172 3.50 -2.84 1.68
N SER A 173 2.45 -3.57 2.09
CA SER A 173 1.09 -3.39 1.60
C SER A 173 0.35 -2.34 2.43
N VAL A 174 0.43 -1.07 2.02
CA VAL A 174 -0.20 0.06 2.74
C VAL A 174 -1.72 -0.12 2.89
N ARG A 175 -2.38 -0.85 1.97
CA ARG A 175 -3.81 -1.14 2.07
C ARG A 175 -4.12 -2.11 3.20
N HIS A 176 -3.46 -3.28 3.23
CA HIS A 176 -3.65 -4.27 4.31
C HIS A 176 -3.21 -3.73 5.66
N LEU A 177 -2.14 -2.93 5.68
CA LEU A 177 -1.67 -2.25 6.88
C LEU A 177 -2.72 -1.29 7.45
N GLY A 178 -3.32 -0.47 6.57
CA GLY A 178 -4.37 0.47 6.94
C GLY A 178 -5.61 -0.25 7.46
N ASP A 179 -6.05 -1.29 6.76
CA ASP A 179 -7.22 -2.08 7.16
C ASP A 179 -6.99 -2.80 8.50
N ALA A 180 -5.83 -3.43 8.68
CA ALA A 180 -5.44 -4.09 9.93
C ALA A 180 -5.44 -3.14 11.14
N SER A 181 -4.98 -1.89 10.96
CA SER A 181 -5.01 -0.90 12.03
C SER A 181 -6.43 -0.46 12.41
N MET A 182 -7.33 -0.33 11.43
CA MET A 182 -8.70 0.16 11.65
C MET A 182 -9.60 -0.95 12.17
N HIS A 183 -9.71 -2.04 11.42
CA HIS A 183 -10.71 -3.09 11.61
C HIS A 183 -10.13 -4.36 12.22
N GLY A 184 -8.81 -4.45 12.35
CA GLY A 184 -8.15 -5.73 12.63
C GLY A 184 -7.97 -6.55 11.34
N VAL A 185 -7.41 -7.75 11.48
CA VAL A 185 -7.10 -8.60 10.32
C VAL A 185 -8.24 -9.58 10.12
N LYS A 186 -8.86 -9.51 8.95
CA LYS A 186 -9.75 -10.55 8.45
C LYS A 186 -8.93 -11.54 7.63
N PHE A 187 -8.50 -12.63 8.26
CA PHE A 187 -7.56 -13.58 7.66
C PHE A 187 -8.05 -14.17 6.34
N ALA A 188 -9.35 -14.46 6.20
CA ALA A 188 -9.92 -14.98 4.96
C ALA A 188 -9.80 -13.98 3.80
N GLU A 189 -10.21 -12.72 4.02
CA GLU A 189 -10.10 -11.66 3.00
C GLU A 189 -8.63 -11.34 2.67
N LEU A 190 -7.76 -11.36 3.67
CA LEU A 190 -6.32 -11.18 3.49
C LEU A 190 -5.75 -12.30 2.61
N ALA A 191 -6.01 -13.56 2.95
CA ALA A 191 -5.54 -14.72 2.18
C ALA A 191 -6.09 -14.70 0.74
N LEU A 192 -7.38 -14.43 0.56
CA LEU A 192 -8.00 -14.28 -0.76
C LEU A 192 -7.31 -13.20 -1.59
N SER A 193 -7.07 -12.02 -1.02
CA SER A 193 -6.39 -10.93 -1.73
C SER A 193 -4.92 -11.25 -2.05
N TRP A 194 -4.25 -12.00 -1.19
CA TRP A 194 -2.86 -12.42 -1.36
C TRP A 194 -2.67 -13.60 -2.31
N LEU A 195 -3.74 -14.32 -2.64
CA LEU A 195 -3.72 -15.35 -3.69
C LEU A 195 -4.18 -14.76 -5.02
N ALA A 196 -5.32 -14.07 -5.02
CA ALA A 196 -5.95 -13.60 -6.25
C ALA A 196 -5.16 -12.48 -6.94
N ALA A 197 -4.68 -11.48 -6.19
CA ALA A 197 -3.97 -10.35 -6.78
C ALA A 197 -2.64 -10.74 -7.46
N PRO A 198 -1.72 -11.48 -6.80
CA PRO A 198 -0.49 -11.89 -7.47
C PRO A 198 -0.74 -12.90 -8.59
N ALA A 199 -1.67 -13.84 -8.43
CA ALA A 199 -1.98 -14.82 -9.48
C ALA A 199 -2.53 -14.14 -10.74
N ALA A 200 -3.50 -13.23 -10.59
CA ALA A 200 -4.03 -12.47 -11.71
C ALA A 200 -2.95 -11.63 -12.39
N ALA A 201 -2.10 -10.94 -11.62
CA ALA A 201 -1.00 -10.16 -12.17
C ALA A 201 0.04 -11.02 -12.87
N ALA A 202 0.36 -12.20 -12.34
CA ALA A 202 1.26 -13.17 -12.96
C ALA A 202 0.74 -13.65 -14.32
N CYS A 203 -0.54 -14.01 -14.39
CA CYS A 203 -1.19 -14.43 -15.63
C CYS A 203 -1.18 -13.32 -16.68
N VAL A 204 -1.53 -12.08 -16.28
CA VAL A 204 -1.50 -10.93 -17.20
C VAL A 204 -0.08 -10.68 -17.70
N ALA A 205 0.92 -10.69 -16.82
CA ALA A 205 2.31 -10.48 -17.21
C ALA A 205 2.81 -11.56 -18.18
N ALA A 206 2.52 -12.83 -17.89
CA ALA A 206 2.87 -13.95 -18.78
C ALA A 206 2.18 -13.83 -20.14
N LEU A 207 0.90 -13.47 -20.18
CA LEU A 207 0.15 -13.25 -21.42
C LEU A 207 0.74 -12.11 -22.26
N VAL A 208 1.03 -10.97 -21.63
CA VAL A 208 1.63 -9.82 -22.32
C VAL A 208 2.99 -10.21 -22.88
N LEU A 209 3.83 -10.91 -22.11
CA LEU A 209 5.13 -11.36 -22.58
C LEU A 209 4.99 -12.35 -23.73
N ALA A 210 4.06 -13.30 -23.65
CA ALA A 210 3.76 -14.24 -24.73
C ALA A 210 3.37 -13.53 -26.03
N LEU A 211 2.53 -12.50 -25.94
CA LEU A 211 2.11 -11.69 -27.09
C LEU A 211 3.29 -10.91 -27.68
N VAL A 212 4.10 -10.26 -26.85
CA VAL A 212 5.29 -9.52 -27.29
C VAL A 212 6.28 -10.44 -27.98
N THR A 213 6.55 -11.62 -27.42
CA THR A 213 7.47 -12.62 -28.02
C THR A 213 6.97 -13.25 -29.32
N ARG A 214 5.67 -13.12 -29.64
CA ARG A 214 5.10 -13.60 -30.91
C ARG A 214 5.08 -12.52 -32.00
N LEU A 215 5.22 -11.26 -31.62
CA LEU A 215 5.15 -10.09 -32.52
C LEU A 215 6.52 -9.55 -32.91
N GLY A 216 7.60 -9.98 -32.26
CA GLY A 216 8.99 -9.67 -32.60
C GLY A 216 9.73 -10.92 -33.05
#